data_AF-A0A1E3P9C5-F1
#
_entry.id   AF-A0A1E3P9C5-F1
#
_cell.length_a   1.000
_cell.length_b   1.000
_cell.length_c   1.000
_cell.angle_alpha   90.00
_cell.angle_beta   90.00
_cell.angle_gamma   90.00
#
_symmetry.space_group_name_H-M   'P 1'
#
loop_
_entity.id
_entity.type
_entity.pdbx_description
1 polymer ?
#
loop_
_entity_poly.entity_id
_entity_poly.type
_entity_poly.pdbx_seq_one_letter_code
_entity_poly.pdbx_strand_id
1 'polypeptide(L)'
;MTTDIINWTIFNELQTMDEDEPGFSKSLIQTFIEQAQEIFKDIDSKLDSKEPDLNSLSSLGHYLKGSAASLGLVKIQEQCERIQNYGLKKNFDGGLNDRNWEDAIKEALEKAREEFVNARSFFSDYYKEEL
;
A
#
# COMPACT_ATOMS: atom_id res chain seq x y z
N MET A 1 7.76 18.34 9.99
CA MET A 1 7.86 17.01 10.61
C MET A 1 7.13 16.04 9.72
N THR A 2 7.83 15.44 8.75
CA THR A 2 7.31 14.45 7.80
C THR A 2 7.71 13.05 8.28
N THR A 3 7.37 12.72 9.54
CA THR A 3 7.85 11.51 10.21
C THR A 3 6.88 10.33 10.18
N ASP A 4 5.72 10.45 9.53
CA ASP A 4 4.65 9.44 9.65
C ASP A 4 4.44 8.56 8.40
N ILE A 5 5.37 8.58 7.43
CA ILE A 5 5.26 7.75 6.21
C ILE A 5 5.94 6.39 6.41
N ILE A 6 7.08 6.37 7.10
CA ILE A 6 7.95 5.19 7.27
C ILE A 6 8.08 4.84 8.75
N ASN A 7 7.80 3.58 9.08
CA ASN A 7 8.20 2.98 10.34
C ASN A 7 9.68 2.62 10.27
N TRP A 8 10.51 3.52 10.81
CA TRP A 8 11.96 3.36 10.83
C TRP A 8 12.44 2.16 11.65
N THR A 9 11.68 1.68 12.64
CA THR A 9 12.07 0.47 13.38
C THR A 9 12.08 -0.73 12.44
N ILE A 10 11.01 -0.90 11.64
CA ILE A 10 10.92 -1.99 10.65
C ILE A 10 11.96 -1.78 9.53
N PHE A 11 12.04 -0.57 8.99
CA PHE A 11 12.93 -0.31 7.87
C PHE A 11 14.42 -0.45 8.25
N ASN A 12 14.80 -0.05 9.47
CA ASN A 12 16.18 -0.24 9.95
C ASN A 12 16.55 -1.72 10.07
N GLU A 13 15.62 -2.61 10.42
CA GLU A 13 15.89 -4.05 10.41
C GLU A 13 16.24 -4.54 9.01
N LEU A 14 15.53 -4.07 7.98
CA LEU A 14 15.87 -4.36 6.58
C LEU A 14 17.23 -3.77 6.19
N GLN A 15 17.57 -2.59 6.69
CA GLN A 15 18.87 -1.98 6.44
C GLN A 15 20.03 -2.77 7.05
N THR A 16 19.83 -3.42 8.21
CA THR A 16 20.90 -4.26 8.77
C THR A 16 21.27 -5.42 7.83
N MET A 17 20.33 -5.86 6.99
CA MET A 17 20.61 -6.90 5.98
C MET A 17 21.48 -6.37 4.82
N ASP A 18 21.53 -5.06 4.59
CA ASP A 18 22.39 -4.46 3.56
C ASP A 18 23.89 -4.61 3.90
N GLU A 19 24.25 -4.85 5.17
CA GLU A 19 25.64 -5.10 5.59
C GLU A 19 26.18 -6.41 5.00
N ASP A 20 25.33 -7.45 4.95
CA ASP A 20 25.66 -8.76 4.41
C ASP A 20 25.32 -8.88 2.91
N GLU A 21 24.24 -8.24 2.46
CA GLU A 21 23.76 -8.26 1.08
C GLU A 21 23.51 -6.82 0.58
N PRO A 22 24.54 -6.14 0.03
CA PRO A 22 24.42 -4.75 -0.39
C PRO A 22 23.29 -4.53 -1.41
N GLY A 23 22.31 -3.68 -1.04
CA GLY A 23 21.17 -3.33 -1.90
C GLY A 23 19.93 -4.20 -1.68
N PHE A 24 19.95 -5.11 -0.71
CA PHE A 24 18.81 -5.92 -0.32
C PHE A 24 17.56 -5.06 -0.03
N SER A 25 17.67 -4.07 0.87
CA SER A 25 16.55 -3.20 1.24
C SER A 25 15.98 -2.46 0.02
N LYS A 26 16.85 -1.99 -0.88
CA LYS A 26 16.46 -1.31 -2.11
C LYS A 26 15.70 -2.25 -3.05
N SER A 27 16.17 -3.48 -3.22
CA SER A 27 15.51 -4.49 -4.08
C SER A 27 14.11 -4.81 -3.59
N LEU A 28 13.88 -4.83 -2.28
CA LEU A 28 12.55 -5.02 -1.69
C LEU A 28 11.63 -3.84 -1.99
N ILE A 29 12.13 -2.60 -1.89
CA ILE A 29 11.37 -1.40 -2.27
C ILE A 29 11.00 -1.44 -3.75
N GLN A 30 11.93 -1.79 -4.65
CA GLN A 30 11.66 -1.93 -6.08
C GLN A 30 10.60 -2.98 -6.38
N THR A 31 10.72 -4.15 -5.75
CA THR A 31 9.72 -5.23 -5.86
C THR A 31 8.34 -4.78 -5.38
N PHE A 32 8.29 -4.05 -4.27
CA PHE A 32 7.02 -3.48 -3.79
C PHE A 32 6.44 -2.46 -4.76
N ILE A 33 7.27 -1.63 -5.40
CA ILE A 33 6.82 -0.64 -6.37
C ILE A 33 6.10 -1.30 -7.54
N GLU A 34 6.70 -2.33 -8.12
CA GLU A 34 6.11 -3.11 -9.22
C GLU A 34 4.80 -3.77 -8.76
N GLN A 35 4.83 -4.44 -7.61
CA GLN A 35 3.67 -5.12 -7.05
C GLN A 35 2.50 -4.17 -6.76
N ALA A 36 2.77 -2.99 -6.19
CA ALA A 36 1.75 -1.99 -5.89
C ALA A 36 1.07 -1.48 -7.16
N GLN A 37 1.86 -1.19 -8.21
CA GLN A 37 1.33 -0.73 -9.51
C GLN A 37 0.41 -1.77 -10.15
N GLU A 38 0.81 -3.04 -10.15
CA GLU A 38 -0.02 -4.14 -10.67
C GLU A 38 -1.32 -4.28 -9.87
N ILE A 39 -1.24 -4.26 -8.55
CA ILE A 39 -2.42 -4.41 -7.68
C ILE A 39 -3.37 -3.23 -7.83
N PHE A 40 -2.87 -2.00 -7.90
CA PHE A 40 -3.71 -0.82 -8.11
C PHE A 40 -4.49 -0.91 -9.42
N LYS A 41 -3.85 -1.35 -10.50
CA LYS A 41 -4.52 -1.60 -11.79
C LYS A 41 -5.56 -2.72 -11.69
N ASP A 42 -5.25 -3.78 -10.96
CA ASP A 42 -6.15 -4.91 -10.75
C ASP A 42 -7.39 -4.55 -9.92
N ILE A 43 -7.23 -3.63 -8.98
CA ILE A 43 -8.32 -3.05 -8.19
C ILE A 43 -9.20 -2.18 -9.09
N ASP A 44 -8.63 -1.25 -9.89
CA ASP A 44 -9.39 -0.43 -10.83
C ASP A 44 -10.26 -1.29 -11.75
N SER A 45 -9.64 -2.29 -12.39
CA SER A 45 -10.31 -3.20 -13.32
C SER A 45 -11.51 -3.91 -12.69
N LYS A 46 -11.41 -4.29 -11.41
CA LYS A 46 -12.50 -4.93 -10.67
C LYS A 46 -13.59 -3.93 -10.27
N LEU A 47 -13.22 -2.71 -9.89
CA LEU A 47 -14.15 -1.64 -9.55
C LEU A 47 -14.92 -1.09 -10.75
N ASP A 48 -14.35 -1.18 -11.95
CA ASP A 48 -14.98 -0.75 -13.22
C ASP A 48 -15.92 -1.82 -13.80
N SER A 49 -15.91 -3.04 -13.24
CA SER A 49 -16.85 -4.07 -13.66
C SER A 49 -18.30 -3.72 -13.25
N LYS A 50 -19.27 -4.24 -14.01
CA LYS A 50 -20.70 -3.98 -13.74
C LYS A 50 -21.14 -4.45 -12.35
N GLU A 51 -20.51 -5.53 -11.86
CA GLU A 51 -20.74 -6.12 -10.54
C GLU A 51 -19.39 -6.40 -9.88
N PRO A 52 -18.79 -5.41 -9.19
CA PRO A 52 -17.48 -5.56 -8.55
C PRO A 52 -17.44 -6.69 -7.53
N ASP A 53 -16.49 -7.61 -7.68
CA ASP A 53 -16.23 -8.65 -6.68
C ASP A 53 -15.45 -8.07 -5.49
N LEU A 54 -16.20 -7.66 -4.47
CA LEU A 54 -15.66 -7.11 -3.23
C LEU A 54 -14.76 -8.09 -2.45
N ASN A 55 -14.94 -9.41 -2.59
CA ASN A 55 -14.06 -10.38 -1.92
C ASN A 55 -12.69 -10.45 -2.61
N SER A 56 -12.68 -10.37 -3.95
CA SER A 56 -11.43 -10.26 -4.70
C SER A 56 -10.69 -8.95 -4.38
N LEU A 57 -11.42 -7.83 -4.26
CA LEU A 57 -10.86 -6.55 -3.80
C LEU A 57 -10.27 -6.64 -2.39
N SER A 58 -10.97 -7.32 -1.48
CA SER A 58 -10.45 -7.57 -0.12
C SER A 58 -9.13 -8.35 -0.16
N SER A 59 -9.03 -9.36 -1.03
CA SER A 59 -7.84 -10.20 -1.15
C SER A 59 -6.64 -9.41 -1.67
N LEU A 60 -6.85 -8.53 -2.65
CA LEU A 60 -5.84 -7.60 -3.16
C LEU A 60 -5.37 -6.62 -2.09
N GLY A 61 -6.30 -6.00 -1.36
CA GLY A 61 -5.99 -5.12 -0.24
C GLY A 61 -5.20 -5.84 0.86
N HIS A 62 -5.59 -7.07 1.21
CA HIS A 62 -4.86 -7.88 2.20
C HIS A 62 -3.42 -8.17 1.79
N TYR A 63 -3.21 -8.54 0.53
CA TYR A 63 -1.89 -8.88 0.02
C TYR A 63 -0.96 -7.67 0.02
N LEU A 64 -1.40 -6.54 -0.54
CA LEU A 64 -0.58 -5.31 -0.56
C LEU A 64 -0.37 -4.75 0.86
N LYS A 65 -1.35 -4.90 1.76
CA LYS A 65 -1.19 -4.54 3.18
C LYS A 65 -0.01 -5.28 3.82
N GLY A 66 0.08 -6.59 3.61
CA GLY A 66 1.16 -7.41 4.16
C GLY A 66 2.53 -6.97 3.64
N SER A 67 2.60 -6.71 2.33
CA SER A 67 3.83 -6.22 1.69
C SER A 67 4.25 -4.84 2.24
N ALA A 68 3.33 -3.87 2.29
CA ALA A 68 3.57 -2.55 2.86
C ALA A 68 4.02 -2.61 4.33
N ALA A 69 3.38 -3.48 5.13
CA ALA A 69 3.72 -3.66 6.54
C ALA A 69 5.15 -4.18 6.74
N SER A 70 5.59 -5.13 5.92
CA SER A 70 6.95 -5.69 5.99
C SER A 70 8.06 -4.67 5.67
N LEU A 71 7.71 -3.58 5.00
CA LEU A 71 8.62 -2.50 4.60
C LEU A 71 8.45 -1.23 5.44
N GLY A 72 7.56 -1.26 6.44
CA GLY A 72 7.27 -0.12 7.29
C GLY A 72 6.51 1.01 6.59
N LEU A 73 5.79 0.76 5.50
CA LEU A 73 5.04 1.77 4.74
C LEU A 73 3.67 2.02 5.36
N VAL A 74 3.65 2.67 6.52
CA VAL A 74 2.49 2.75 7.43
C VAL A 74 1.25 3.30 6.73
N LYS A 75 1.38 4.42 6.01
CA LYS A 75 0.25 5.07 5.35
C LYS A 75 -0.39 4.21 4.25
N ILE A 76 0.44 3.54 3.44
CA ILE A 76 -0.05 2.64 2.40
C ILE A 76 -0.72 1.41 3.05
N GLN A 77 -0.11 0.86 4.10
CA GLN A 77 -0.68 -0.24 4.88
C GLN A 77 -2.08 0.11 5.41
N GLU A 78 -2.27 1.30 6.00
CA GLU A 78 -3.57 1.77 6.51
C GLU A 78 -4.65 1.80 5.42
N GLN A 79 -4.32 2.33 4.23
CA GLN A 79 -5.29 2.37 3.14
C GLN A 79 -5.59 0.96 2.58
N CYS A 80 -4.60 0.09 2.50
CA CYS A 80 -4.79 -1.30 2.10
C CYS A 80 -5.66 -2.08 3.11
N GLU A 81 -5.57 -1.74 4.40
CA GLU A 81 -6.46 -2.28 5.43
C GLU A 81 -7.92 -1.80 5.25
N ARG A 82 -8.13 -0.56 4.80
CA ARG A 82 -9.46 -0.09 4.40
C ARG A 82 -10.00 -0.87 3.21
N ILE A 83 -9.22 -1.03 2.15
CA ILE A 83 -9.61 -1.82 0.97
C ILE A 83 -9.98 -3.26 1.38
N GLN A 84 -9.16 -3.88 2.23
CA GLN A 84 -9.43 -5.21 2.78
C GLN A 84 -10.79 -5.25 3.52
N ASN A 85 -10.96 -4.41 4.54
CA ASN A 85 -12.14 -4.49 5.39
C ASN A 85 -13.43 -4.05 4.68
N TYR A 86 -13.36 -3.05 3.82
CA TYR A 86 -14.51 -2.60 3.03
C TYR A 86 -14.91 -3.64 1.98
N GLY A 87 -13.94 -4.36 1.39
CA GLY A 87 -14.24 -5.52 0.54
C GLY A 87 -14.98 -6.64 1.30
N LEU A 88 -14.73 -6.78 2.60
CA LEU A 88 -15.49 -7.67 3.50
C LEU A 88 -16.78 -7.05 4.07
N LYS A 89 -17.16 -5.86 3.60
CA LYS A 89 -18.31 -5.08 4.09
C LYS A 89 -18.24 -4.80 5.60
N LYS A 90 -17.04 -4.50 6.10
CA LYS A 90 -16.77 -4.15 7.50
C LYS A 90 -16.36 -2.68 7.61
N ASN A 91 -17.21 -1.86 8.22
CA ASN A 91 -16.90 -0.47 8.54
C ASN A 91 -16.13 -0.39 9.86
N PHE A 92 -14.87 -0.83 9.86
CA PHE A 92 -14.07 -1.00 11.08
C PHE A 92 -13.56 0.32 11.69
N ASP A 93 -13.38 1.35 10.86
CA ASP A 93 -12.82 2.65 11.25
C ASP A 93 -13.87 3.78 11.23
N GLY A 94 -15.14 3.45 10.97
CA GLY A 94 -16.22 4.43 10.78
C GLY A 94 -16.14 5.20 9.46
N GLY A 95 -15.14 4.92 8.60
CA GLY A 95 -14.85 5.68 7.39
C GLY A 95 -15.80 5.45 6.22
N LEU A 96 -16.79 4.56 6.31
CA LEU A 96 -17.78 4.39 5.25
C LEU A 96 -18.59 5.69 4.99
N ASN A 97 -18.93 6.46 6.04
CA ASN A 97 -19.61 7.77 5.96
C ASN A 97 -20.79 7.81 4.96
N ASP A 98 -21.76 6.91 5.12
CA ASP A 98 -22.96 6.77 4.29
C ASP A 98 -22.73 6.45 2.79
N ARG A 99 -21.48 6.20 2.38
CA ARG A 99 -21.15 5.74 1.02
C ARG A 99 -21.44 4.25 0.84
N ASN A 100 -21.51 3.81 -0.42
CA ASN A 100 -21.42 2.39 -0.73
C ASN A 100 -19.97 1.88 -0.55
N TRP A 101 -19.80 0.56 -0.55
CA TRP A 101 -18.50 -0.07 -0.33
C TRP A 101 -17.53 0.21 -1.47
N GLU A 102 -18.02 0.25 -2.71
CA GLU A 102 -17.22 0.49 -3.90
C GLU A 102 -16.57 1.89 -3.89
N ASP A 103 -17.33 2.93 -3.56
CA ASP A 103 -16.87 4.32 -3.48
C ASP A 103 -15.90 4.52 -2.32
N ALA A 104 -16.12 3.86 -1.18
CA ALA A 104 -15.19 3.89 -0.06
C ALA A 104 -13.87 3.17 -0.39
N ILE A 105 -13.91 2.07 -1.16
CA ILE A 105 -12.72 1.39 -1.66
C ILE A 105 -11.98 2.26 -2.68
N LYS A 106 -12.70 2.95 -3.58
CA LYS A 106 -12.10 3.91 -4.53
C LYS A 106 -11.36 5.02 -3.80
N GLU A 107 -11.98 5.62 -2.78
CA GLU A 107 -11.32 6.66 -1.97
C GLU A 107 -10.07 6.12 -1.26
N ALA A 108 -10.14 4.91 -0.68
CA ALA A 108 -8.98 4.28 -0.06
C ALA A 108 -7.85 4.00 -1.07
N LEU A 109 -8.20 3.56 -2.29
CA LEU A 109 -7.24 3.34 -3.37
C LEU A 109 -6.54 4.64 -3.79
N GLU A 110 -7.29 5.73 -3.98
CA GLU A 110 -6.69 7.02 -4.34
C GLU A 110 -5.71 7.51 -3.27
N LYS A 111 -6.09 7.42 -1.98
CA LYS A 111 -5.17 7.73 -0.88
C LYS A 111 -3.95 6.80 -0.86
N ALA A 112 -4.12 5.51 -1.17
CA ALA A 112 -3.00 4.58 -1.26
C ALA A 112 -2.02 4.99 -2.37
N ARG A 113 -2.52 5.50 -3.51
CA ARG A 113 -1.70 6.01 -4.62
C ARG A 113 -0.96 7.29 -4.26
N GLU A 114 -1.61 8.22 -3.57
CA GLU A 114 -0.96 9.44 -3.06
C GLU A 114 0.22 9.08 -2.16
N GLU A 115 0.00 8.17 -1.21
CA GLU A 115 1.04 7.73 -0.27
C GLU A 115 2.12 6.89 -0.94
N PHE A 116 1.75 6.13 -1.99
CA PHE A 116 2.71 5.45 -2.86
C PHE A 116 3.65 6.41 -3.57
N VAL A 117 3.12 7.51 -4.14
CA VAL A 117 3.95 8.55 -4.79
C VAL A 117 4.88 9.21 -3.76
N ASN A 118 4.37 9.51 -2.56
CA ASN A 118 5.17 10.07 -1.48
C ASN A 118 6.30 9.12 -1.06
N ALA A 119 6.00 7.84 -0.86
CA ALA A 119 6.99 6.82 -0.49
C ALA A 119 8.04 6.62 -1.59
N ARG A 120 7.62 6.54 -2.86
CA ARG A 120 8.52 6.39 -4.01
C ARG A 120 9.46 7.58 -4.15
N SER A 121 8.95 8.80 -4.00
CA SER A 121 9.78 10.02 -3.99
C SER A 121 10.78 9.99 -2.84
N PHE A 122 10.32 9.64 -1.64
CA PHE A 122 11.17 9.54 -0.45
C PHE A 122 12.32 8.54 -0.66
N PHE A 123 12.04 7.34 -1.15
CA PHE A 123 13.09 6.34 -1.37
C PHE A 123 13.99 6.69 -2.54
N SER A 124 13.48 7.38 -3.56
CA SER A 124 14.33 7.85 -4.66
C SER A 124 15.40 8.82 -4.14
N ASP A 125 15.01 9.76 -3.26
CA ASP A 125 15.95 10.66 -2.59
C ASP A 125 16.88 9.91 -1.63
N TYR A 126 16.35 8.94 -0.89
CA TYR A 126 17.09 8.13 0.08
C TYR A 126 18.24 7.34 -0.57
N TYR A 127 17.94 6.64 -1.67
CA TYR A 127 18.91 5.83 -2.41
C TYR A 127 19.68 6.63 -3.46
N LYS A 128 19.33 7.90 -3.69
CA LYS A 128 19.91 8.78 -4.71
C LYS A 128 19.79 8.22 -6.14
N GLU A 129 18.65 7.60 -6.42
CA GLU A 129 18.33 6.96 -7.70
C GLU A 129 16.83 7.06 -7.95
N GLU A 130 16.41 7.28 -9.19
CA GLU A 130 14.98 7.25 -9.54
C GLU A 130 14.46 5.81 -9.44
N LEU A 131 13.62 5.56 -8.43
CA LEU A 131 12.85 4.32 -8.28
C LEU A 131 11.49 4.45 -8.96
#